data_AF-A0A7C6AWU3-F1
#
_entry.id   AF-A0A7C6AWU3-F1
#
_cell.length_a   1.000
_cell.length_b   1.000
_cell.length_c   1.000
_cell.angle_alpha   90.00
_cell.angle_beta   90.00
_cell.angle_gamma   90.00
#
_symmetry.space_group_name_H-M   'P 1'
#
loop_
_entity.id
_entity.type
_entity.pdbx_description
1 polymer ?
#
loop_
_entity_poly.entity_id
_entity_poly.type
_entity_poly.pdbx_seq_one_letter_code
_entity_poly.pdbx_strand_id
1 'polypeptide(L)'
;MTGKFSIRSLMAREILDSRGNPTVEVECELTGGSCARAAVPSGASTGSHEAIELRDGNSKRYRGKGVLQAVDNVNETIAPELVGLDVRQQADIDRTMIELDGTPNKSRLGANAILAVSLAVARAAAVASGLPLYRYLGGSTATRLPVPHMNILNGGVHTHWQGADFQEFMIAPYGAENFREALQWGSEIYHVLQSLLEQKGLSVGVGDEGGFAPRVCSNEQPFDLIVQAIEGADLKPGRDVGIACDPASSEFFSEGKYHLRSEKRQLDPQAMVAYYTKLVDSYPLVLLEDGMAENDWPGWKLLNRALGDRIELVGDDVFCTNPKIIA
;
A
#
# COMPACT_ATOMS: atom_id res chain seq x y z
N MET A 1 -12.84 31.55 23.17
CA MET A 1 -12.32 31.19 21.83
C MET A 1 -11.83 29.73 21.72
N THR A 2 -11.93 28.91 22.78
CA THR A 2 -11.47 27.51 22.80
C THR A 2 -12.38 26.53 22.04
N GLY A 3 -13.67 26.83 21.90
CA GLY A 3 -14.61 25.91 21.26
C GLY A 3 -14.32 25.61 19.78
N LYS A 4 -13.69 26.54 19.03
CA LYS A 4 -13.53 26.44 17.56
C LYS A 4 -12.94 25.09 17.10
N PHE A 5 -11.98 24.55 17.85
CA PHE A 5 -11.28 23.30 17.54
C PHE A 5 -11.87 22.07 18.23
N SER A 6 -12.92 22.22 19.03
CA SER A 6 -13.60 21.10 19.66
C SER A 6 -14.41 20.31 18.64
N ILE A 7 -14.35 18.99 18.72
CA ILE A 7 -15.21 18.07 17.96
C ILE A 7 -16.66 18.35 18.36
N ARG A 8 -17.50 18.70 17.37
CA ARG A 8 -18.95 18.83 17.53
C ARG A 8 -19.65 17.50 17.30
N SER A 9 -19.25 16.80 16.24
CA SER A 9 -19.83 15.51 15.85
C SER A 9 -18.84 14.69 15.03
N LEU A 10 -19.00 13.37 15.13
CA LEU A 10 -18.37 12.39 14.25
C LEU A 10 -19.51 11.53 13.69
N MET A 11 -19.50 11.32 12.37
CA MET A 11 -20.50 10.48 11.70
C MET A 11 -19.80 9.52 10.73
N ALA A 12 -19.99 8.23 10.94
CA ALA A 12 -19.54 7.18 10.05
C ALA A 12 -20.64 6.74 9.08
N ARG A 13 -20.22 6.29 7.91
CA ARG A 13 -21.07 5.66 6.88
C ARG A 13 -20.31 4.58 6.13
N GLU A 14 -21.06 3.61 5.62
CA GLU A 14 -20.55 2.59 4.71
C GLU A 14 -20.50 3.17 3.28
N ILE A 15 -19.33 3.07 2.64
CA ILE A 15 -19.11 3.42 1.22
C ILE A 15 -18.46 2.23 0.49
N LEU A 16 -18.21 2.34 -0.82
CA LEU A 16 -17.51 1.32 -1.60
C LEU A 16 -16.08 1.73 -1.92
N ASP A 17 -15.15 0.78 -1.82
CA ASP A 17 -13.76 0.91 -2.27
C ASP A 17 -13.63 0.73 -3.80
N SER A 18 -12.41 0.85 -4.33
CA SER A 18 -12.12 0.69 -5.76
C SER A 18 -12.43 -0.70 -6.32
N ARG A 19 -12.52 -1.72 -5.46
CA ARG A 19 -12.86 -3.11 -5.81
C ARG A 19 -14.35 -3.41 -5.60
N GLY A 20 -15.14 -2.41 -5.23
CA GLY A 20 -16.57 -2.53 -4.96
C GLY A 20 -16.92 -3.26 -3.65
N ASN A 21 -15.98 -3.38 -2.71
CA ASN A 21 -16.26 -3.89 -1.37
C ASN A 21 -16.59 -2.74 -0.41
N PRO A 22 -17.39 -3.00 0.64
CA PRO A 22 -17.66 -2.00 1.67
C PRO A 22 -16.42 -1.58 2.45
N THR A 23 -16.34 -0.29 2.76
CA THR A 23 -15.38 0.33 3.71
C THR A 23 -16.03 1.47 4.50
N VAL A 24 -15.34 1.97 5.52
CA VAL A 24 -15.80 3.01 6.46
C VAL A 24 -15.31 4.39 6.00
N GLU A 25 -16.22 5.36 5.92
CA GLU A 25 -15.92 6.80 5.83
C GLU A 25 -16.41 7.50 7.10
N VAL A 26 -15.60 8.39 7.67
CA VAL A 26 -15.97 9.25 8.80
C VAL A 26 -15.91 10.71 8.41
N GLU A 27 -16.92 11.47 8.83
CA GLU A 27 -16.98 12.92 8.79
C GLU A 27 -16.81 13.50 10.20
N CYS A 28 -15.92 14.49 10.34
CA CYS A 28 -15.67 15.21 11.58
C CYS A 28 -16.07 16.68 11.41
N GLU A 29 -17.06 17.13 12.18
CA GLU A 29 -17.47 18.53 12.25
C GLU A 29 -16.95 19.15 13.55
N LEU A 30 -16.39 20.36 13.48
CA LEU A 30 -15.94 21.12 14.64
C LEU A 30 -16.96 22.18 15.02
N THR A 31 -17.00 22.60 16.29
CA THR A 31 -17.95 23.66 16.70
C THR A 31 -17.66 25.01 16.02
N GLY A 32 -16.43 25.20 15.52
CA GLY A 32 -16.05 26.33 14.67
C GLY A 32 -16.57 26.28 13.23
N GLY A 33 -17.30 25.24 12.84
CA GLY A 33 -17.91 25.05 11.52
C GLY A 33 -17.00 24.41 10.47
N SER A 34 -15.74 24.13 10.79
CA SER A 34 -14.86 23.35 9.91
C SER A 34 -15.34 21.89 9.86
N CYS A 35 -15.27 21.29 8.69
CA CYS A 35 -15.65 19.89 8.47
C CYS A 35 -14.63 19.21 7.55
N ALA A 36 -14.33 17.94 7.80
CA ALA A 36 -13.50 17.12 6.94
C ALA A 36 -13.92 15.64 6.98
N ARG A 37 -13.49 14.89 5.96
CA ARG A 37 -13.80 13.47 5.81
C ARG A 37 -12.55 12.64 5.53
N ALA A 38 -12.59 11.38 5.94
CA ALA A 38 -11.62 10.36 5.55
C ALA A 38 -12.30 9.00 5.43
N ALA A 39 -11.87 8.22 4.43
CA ALA A 39 -12.23 6.82 4.29
C ALA A 39 -10.98 5.94 4.43
N VAL A 40 -11.18 4.67 4.75
CA VAL A 40 -10.08 3.73 4.99
C VAL A 40 -9.88 2.79 3.80
N PRO A 41 -8.64 2.59 3.32
CA PRO A 41 -8.35 1.58 2.30
C PRO A 41 -8.48 0.16 2.87
N SER A 42 -8.47 -0.85 1.99
CA SER A 42 -8.48 -2.27 2.39
C SER A 42 -7.54 -3.06 1.48
N GLY A 43 -6.61 -3.82 2.09
CA GLY A 43 -5.61 -4.63 1.40
C GLY A 43 -6.18 -5.90 0.74
N ALA A 44 -5.41 -6.51 -0.16
CA ALA A 44 -5.75 -7.79 -0.82
C ALA A 44 -4.98 -8.96 -0.18
N SER A 45 -3.65 -8.84 -0.18
CA SER A 45 -2.71 -9.54 0.67
C SER A 45 -2.61 -8.77 1.98
N THR A 46 -2.87 -9.44 3.10
CA THR A 46 -2.75 -8.81 4.42
C THR A 46 -1.78 -9.63 5.24
N GLY A 47 -0.75 -9.00 5.78
CA GLY A 47 0.23 -9.63 6.66
C GLY A 47 -0.44 -10.20 7.91
N SER A 48 0.08 -11.30 8.43
CA SER A 48 -0.57 -12.04 9.52
C SER A 48 -0.62 -11.26 10.85
N HIS A 49 0.21 -10.22 10.98
CA HIS A 49 0.36 -9.38 12.17
C HIS A 49 -0.32 -8.00 12.05
N GLU A 50 -1.10 -7.78 10.99
CA GLU A 50 -1.85 -6.53 10.81
C GLU A 50 -2.93 -6.29 11.88
N ALA A 51 -3.31 -5.02 12.05
CA ALA A 51 -4.46 -4.66 12.86
C ALA A 51 -5.76 -5.12 12.16
N ILE A 52 -6.76 -5.51 12.94
CA ILE A 52 -7.95 -6.19 12.39
C ILE A 52 -8.88 -5.22 11.66
N GLU A 53 -9.08 -5.45 10.37
CA GLU A 53 -10.21 -4.89 9.63
C GLU A 53 -11.51 -5.60 10.03
N LEU A 54 -12.40 -4.90 10.73
CA LEU A 54 -13.65 -5.50 11.21
C LEU A 54 -14.70 -5.54 10.09
N ARG A 55 -15.18 -6.75 9.78
CA ARG A 55 -16.24 -7.02 8.79
C ARG A 55 -17.40 -7.81 9.42
N ASP A 56 -18.60 -7.60 8.90
CA ASP A 56 -19.86 -8.09 9.47
C ASP A 56 -20.03 -9.63 9.41
N GLY A 57 -19.37 -10.31 8.46
CA GLY A 57 -19.51 -11.76 8.24
C GLY A 57 -20.90 -12.18 7.72
N ASN A 58 -21.82 -11.25 7.48
CA ASN A 58 -23.17 -11.54 7.00
C ASN A 58 -23.19 -11.87 5.50
N SER A 59 -23.23 -13.16 5.15
CA SER A 59 -23.20 -13.65 3.76
C SER A 59 -24.29 -13.07 2.86
N LYS A 60 -25.40 -12.56 3.41
CA LYS A 60 -26.50 -11.94 2.65
C LYS A 60 -26.20 -10.51 2.17
N ARG A 61 -25.17 -9.84 2.73
CA ARG A 61 -24.76 -8.48 2.35
C ARG A 61 -23.30 -8.50 1.93
N TYR A 62 -23.03 -8.07 0.70
CA TYR A 62 -21.67 -7.99 0.16
C TYR A 62 -20.84 -9.27 0.39
N ARG A 63 -21.48 -10.44 0.35
CA ARG A 63 -20.86 -11.76 0.59
C ARG A 63 -20.11 -11.85 1.94
N GLY A 64 -20.59 -11.17 2.97
CA GLY A 64 -19.97 -11.13 4.30
C GLY A 64 -19.00 -9.97 4.52
N LYS A 65 -18.75 -9.13 3.52
CA LYS A 65 -17.77 -8.04 3.58
C LYS A 65 -18.33 -6.68 4.04
N GLY A 66 -19.58 -6.63 4.49
CA GLY A 66 -20.17 -5.42 5.09
C GLY A 66 -19.35 -4.91 6.27
N VAL A 67 -19.48 -3.62 6.58
CA VAL A 67 -18.74 -2.96 7.67
C VAL A 67 -19.65 -2.18 8.61
N LEU A 68 -20.93 -2.56 8.71
CA LEU A 68 -21.88 -1.85 9.57
C LEU A 68 -21.46 -1.92 11.04
N GLN A 69 -20.89 -3.03 11.50
CA GLN A 69 -20.42 -3.10 12.88
C GLN A 69 -19.33 -2.06 13.17
N ALA A 70 -18.40 -1.83 12.23
CA ALA A 70 -17.38 -0.80 12.36
C ALA A 70 -17.98 0.62 12.30
N VAL A 71 -18.99 0.84 11.45
CA VAL A 71 -19.74 2.09 11.38
C VAL A 71 -20.47 2.39 12.71
N ASP A 72 -21.14 1.38 13.28
CA ASP A 72 -21.85 1.49 14.55
C ASP A 72 -20.85 1.74 15.70
N ASN A 73 -19.69 1.07 15.70
CA ASN A 73 -18.62 1.34 16.66
C ASN A 73 -18.18 2.80 16.63
N VAL A 74 -18.07 3.43 15.45
CA VAL A 74 -17.76 4.86 15.36
C VAL A 74 -18.91 5.69 15.93
N ASN A 75 -20.14 5.47 15.47
CA ASN A 75 -21.29 6.33 15.77
C ASN A 75 -21.75 6.22 17.23
N GLU A 76 -21.72 5.03 17.81
CA GLU A 76 -22.32 4.73 19.11
C GLU A 76 -21.30 4.62 20.24
N THR A 77 -20.04 4.31 19.93
CA THR A 77 -18.99 4.08 20.94
C THR A 77 -17.88 5.12 20.89
N ILE A 78 -17.26 5.34 19.73
CA ILE A 78 -16.13 6.28 19.61
C ILE A 78 -16.60 7.73 19.68
N ALA A 79 -17.65 8.10 18.94
CA ALA A 79 -18.09 9.48 18.83
C ALA A 79 -18.46 10.10 20.20
N PRO A 80 -19.23 9.43 21.09
CA PRO A 80 -19.55 9.98 22.40
C PRO A 80 -18.32 10.30 23.27
N GLU A 81 -17.26 9.50 23.17
CA GLU A 81 -16.04 9.68 23.96
C GLU A 81 -15.15 10.81 23.43
N LEU A 82 -15.22 11.13 22.14
CA LEU A 82 -14.37 12.15 21.52
C LEU A 82 -15.04 13.52 21.34
N VAL A 83 -16.38 13.60 21.39
CA VAL A 83 -17.09 14.89 21.28
C VAL A 83 -16.64 15.84 22.38
N GLY A 84 -16.32 17.08 22.00
CA GLY A 84 -15.79 18.12 22.88
C GLY A 84 -14.26 18.17 22.96
N LEU A 85 -13.55 17.10 22.59
CA LEU A 85 -12.09 17.09 22.57
C LEU A 85 -11.53 18.00 21.48
N ASP A 86 -10.34 18.55 21.72
CA ASP A 86 -9.65 19.46 20.80
C ASP A 86 -8.89 18.68 19.73
N VAL A 87 -9.26 18.86 18.45
CA VAL A 87 -8.67 18.11 17.33
C VAL A 87 -7.17 18.35 17.11
N ARG A 88 -6.59 19.35 17.75
CA ARG A 88 -5.14 19.61 17.68
C ARG A 88 -4.35 18.61 18.53
N GLN A 89 -4.99 17.94 19.48
CA GLN A 89 -4.38 16.94 20.35
C GLN A 89 -4.47 15.54 19.72
N GLN A 90 -3.92 15.37 18.51
CA GLN A 90 -4.01 14.14 17.72
C GLN A 90 -3.59 12.89 18.52
N ALA A 91 -2.44 12.98 19.20
CA ALA A 91 -1.92 11.86 20.00
C ALA A 91 -2.82 11.47 21.18
N ASP A 92 -3.53 12.44 21.77
CA ASP A 92 -4.47 12.15 22.86
C ASP A 92 -5.74 11.51 22.31
N ILE A 93 -6.27 12.00 21.19
CA ILE A 93 -7.43 11.41 20.51
C ILE A 93 -7.15 9.97 20.08
N ASP A 94 -6.00 9.73 19.44
CA ASP A 94 -5.60 8.39 19.00
C ASP A 94 -5.40 7.46 20.21
N ARG A 95 -4.79 7.95 21.29
CA ARG A 95 -4.63 7.19 22.53
C ARG A 95 -5.98 6.85 23.18
N THR A 96 -6.92 7.80 23.24
CA THR A 96 -8.27 7.55 23.76
C THR A 96 -8.96 6.43 22.98
N MET A 97 -8.89 6.43 21.64
CA MET A 97 -9.46 5.35 20.83
C MET A 97 -8.78 3.99 21.04
N ILE A 98 -7.44 3.98 21.17
CA ILE A 98 -6.67 2.76 21.44
C ILE A 98 -7.02 2.18 22.81
N GLU A 99 -7.12 3.02 23.84
CA GLU A 99 -7.53 2.62 25.20
C GLU A 99 -8.99 2.16 25.23
N LEU A 100 -9.87 2.87 24.51
CA LEU A 100 -11.28 2.52 24.35
C LEU A 100 -11.45 1.19 23.61
N ASP A 101 -10.57 0.83 22.69
CA ASP A 101 -10.53 -0.51 22.07
C ASP A 101 -9.90 -1.56 23.00
N GLY A 102 -8.82 -1.24 23.70
CA GLY A 102 -8.23 -2.09 24.74
C GLY A 102 -7.63 -3.42 24.26
N THR A 103 -7.63 -3.72 22.96
CA THR A 103 -7.01 -4.92 22.38
C THR A 103 -5.70 -4.55 21.66
N PRO A 104 -4.71 -5.45 21.60
CA PRO A 104 -3.41 -5.16 20.98
C PRO A 104 -3.50 -4.92 19.46
N ASN A 105 -4.52 -5.47 18.80
CA ASN A 105 -4.70 -5.47 17.35
C ASN A 105 -5.96 -4.72 16.89
N LYS A 106 -6.59 -3.92 17.77
CA LYS A 106 -7.80 -3.14 17.45
C LYS A 106 -9.01 -4.00 17.06
N SER A 107 -9.09 -5.23 17.56
CA SER A 107 -10.12 -6.20 17.17
C SER A 107 -11.51 -5.92 17.74
N ARG A 108 -11.63 -5.12 18.82
CA ARG A 108 -12.94 -4.82 19.42
C ARG A 108 -13.71 -3.77 18.62
N LEU A 109 -13.06 -2.67 18.26
CA LEU A 109 -13.67 -1.56 17.52
C LEU A 109 -13.44 -1.68 16.01
N GLY A 110 -12.39 -2.38 15.60
CA GLY A 110 -11.92 -2.44 14.22
C GLY A 110 -10.88 -1.35 13.95
N ALA A 111 -9.74 -1.75 13.36
CA ALA A 111 -8.71 -0.82 12.92
C ALA A 111 -9.23 0.17 11.87
N ASN A 112 -10.17 -0.28 11.03
CA ASN A 112 -10.88 0.54 10.04
C ASN A 112 -11.77 1.62 10.69
N ALA A 113 -12.44 1.35 11.81
CA ALA A 113 -13.18 2.37 12.55
C ALA A 113 -12.23 3.43 13.14
N ILE A 114 -11.17 2.99 13.83
CA ILE A 114 -10.23 3.88 14.52
C ILE A 114 -9.46 4.75 13.52
N LEU A 115 -8.96 4.15 12.43
CA LEU A 115 -8.18 4.88 11.42
C LEU A 115 -9.05 5.92 10.69
N ALA A 116 -10.31 5.60 10.38
CA ALA A 116 -11.22 6.55 9.72
C ALA A 116 -11.42 7.81 10.57
N VAL A 117 -11.65 7.64 11.87
CA VAL A 117 -11.78 8.75 12.82
C VAL A 117 -10.47 9.52 12.95
N SER A 118 -9.34 8.84 13.15
CA SER A 118 -8.01 9.44 13.29
C SER A 118 -7.67 10.38 12.12
N LEU A 119 -7.87 9.92 10.89
CA LEU A 119 -7.60 10.68 9.67
C LEU A 119 -8.60 11.83 9.47
N ALA A 120 -9.89 11.63 9.78
CA ALA A 120 -10.91 12.67 9.66
C ALA A 120 -10.63 13.83 10.64
N VAL A 121 -10.23 13.51 11.88
CA VAL A 121 -9.81 14.47 12.91
C VAL A 121 -8.60 15.27 12.44
N ALA A 122 -7.54 14.61 11.95
CA ALA A 122 -6.33 15.27 11.47
C ALA A 122 -6.64 16.26 10.32
N ARG A 123 -7.51 15.86 9.39
CA ARG A 123 -7.97 16.73 8.29
C ARG A 123 -8.80 17.91 8.79
N ALA A 124 -9.72 17.69 9.74
CA ALA A 124 -10.52 18.76 10.32
C ALA A 124 -9.64 19.78 11.05
N ALA A 125 -8.63 19.31 11.79
CA ALA A 125 -7.64 20.16 12.46
C ALA A 125 -6.82 21.01 11.48
N ALA A 126 -6.38 20.42 10.36
CA ALA A 126 -5.67 21.14 9.30
C ALA A 126 -6.55 22.25 8.69
N VAL A 127 -7.80 21.93 8.33
CA VAL A 127 -8.78 22.89 7.78
C VAL A 127 -9.04 24.02 8.78
N ALA A 128 -9.28 23.71 10.05
CA ALA A 128 -9.55 24.72 11.08
C ALA A 128 -8.36 25.64 11.37
N SER A 129 -7.15 25.13 11.12
CA SER A 129 -5.88 25.86 11.23
C SER A 129 -5.53 26.66 9.96
N GLY A 130 -6.30 26.53 8.88
CA GLY A 130 -6.02 27.19 7.60
C GLY A 130 -4.77 26.63 6.89
N LEU A 131 -4.41 25.38 7.15
CA LEU A 131 -3.23 24.72 6.59
C LEU A 131 -3.65 23.57 5.67
N PRO A 132 -2.93 23.32 4.56
CA PRO A 132 -3.05 22.07 3.85
C PRO A 132 -2.54 20.92 4.73
N LEU A 133 -3.12 19.72 4.59
CA LEU A 133 -2.85 18.57 5.46
C LEU A 133 -1.36 18.24 5.60
N TYR A 134 -0.61 18.25 4.49
CA TYR A 134 0.83 17.94 4.51
C TYR A 134 1.65 18.91 5.37
N ARG A 135 1.27 20.20 5.41
CA ARG A 135 1.89 21.21 6.29
C ARG A 135 1.47 21.04 7.74
N TYR A 136 0.21 20.69 7.97
CA TYR A 136 -0.28 20.43 9.32
C TYR A 136 0.46 19.24 9.96
N LEU A 137 0.65 18.15 9.21
CA LEU A 137 1.30 16.94 9.70
C LEU A 137 2.83 17.07 9.80
N GLY A 138 3.48 17.56 8.74
CA GLY A 138 4.95 17.56 8.65
C GLY A 138 5.63 18.90 8.93
N GLY A 139 4.87 19.92 9.34
CA GLY A 139 5.36 21.24 9.69
C GLY A 139 5.95 22.03 8.51
N SER A 140 6.83 22.99 8.83
CA SER A 140 7.43 23.91 7.85
C SER A 140 8.44 23.22 6.91
N THR A 141 8.97 22.06 7.30
CA THR A 141 9.96 21.28 6.53
C THR A 141 9.32 20.31 5.54
N ALA A 142 8.01 20.05 5.63
CA ALA A 142 7.27 19.21 4.68
C ALA A 142 7.22 19.83 3.28
N THR A 143 8.28 19.60 2.50
CA THR A 143 8.52 20.24 1.19
C THR A 143 9.06 19.27 0.14
N ARG A 144 9.50 18.08 0.55
CA ARG A 144 10.02 17.06 -0.36
C ARG A 144 8.87 16.28 -0.98
N LEU A 145 8.80 16.26 -2.32
CA LEU A 145 7.93 15.37 -3.06
C LEU A 145 8.60 13.99 -3.21
N PRO A 146 7.84 12.89 -3.17
CA PRO A 146 8.38 11.54 -3.29
C PRO A 146 8.76 11.22 -4.74
N VAL A 147 9.68 10.26 -4.93
CA VAL A 147 9.79 9.53 -6.19
C VAL A 147 8.65 8.49 -6.19
N PRO A 148 7.75 8.48 -7.17
CA PRO A 148 6.69 7.49 -7.21
C PRO A 148 7.24 6.15 -7.70
N HIS A 149 6.89 5.06 -7.02
CA HIS A 149 6.98 3.73 -7.60
C HIS A 149 5.61 3.40 -8.19
N MET A 150 5.54 3.27 -9.51
CA MET A 150 4.29 3.12 -10.23
C MET A 150 4.15 1.69 -10.72
N ASN A 151 3.23 0.93 -10.14
CA ASN A 151 2.92 -0.42 -10.57
C ASN A 151 2.24 -0.39 -11.95
N ILE A 152 2.95 -0.90 -12.97
CA ILE A 152 2.48 -0.90 -14.37
C ILE A 152 2.27 -2.31 -14.92
N LEU A 153 2.72 -3.34 -14.20
CA LEU A 153 2.51 -4.75 -14.52
C LEU A 153 2.23 -5.54 -13.25
N ASN A 154 1.15 -6.32 -13.28
CA ASN A 154 0.67 -7.15 -12.20
C ASN A 154 0.96 -8.63 -12.45
N GLY A 155 1.20 -9.37 -11.37
CA GLY A 155 1.22 -10.83 -11.31
C GLY A 155 0.62 -11.33 -9.99
N GLY A 156 1.10 -12.48 -9.50
CA GLY A 156 0.74 -12.99 -8.17
C GLY A 156 -0.77 -13.08 -7.92
N VAL A 157 -1.19 -12.66 -6.72
CA VAL A 157 -2.60 -12.68 -6.31
C VAL A 157 -3.45 -11.71 -7.14
N HIS A 158 -2.90 -10.55 -7.52
CA HIS A 158 -3.58 -9.52 -8.32
C HIS A 158 -4.04 -10.00 -9.70
N THR A 159 -3.46 -11.08 -10.23
CA THR A 159 -3.88 -11.68 -11.50
C THR A 159 -4.48 -13.08 -11.33
N HIS A 160 -4.82 -13.49 -10.11
CA HIS A 160 -5.22 -14.86 -9.78
C HIS A 160 -4.19 -15.91 -10.27
N TRP A 161 -2.90 -15.59 -10.13
CA TRP A 161 -1.77 -16.41 -10.56
C TRP A 161 -1.72 -16.67 -12.08
N GLN A 162 -2.30 -15.76 -12.88
CA GLN A 162 -2.28 -15.84 -14.34
C GLN A 162 -1.14 -14.96 -14.89
N GLY A 163 0.08 -15.50 -14.93
CA GLY A 163 1.25 -14.81 -15.47
C GLY A 163 2.47 -14.99 -14.58
N ALA A 164 3.08 -13.88 -14.18
CA ALA A 164 4.20 -13.87 -13.26
C ALA A 164 3.78 -14.33 -11.86
N ASP A 165 4.70 -14.95 -11.13
CA ASP A 165 4.52 -15.30 -9.73
C ASP A 165 4.63 -14.07 -8.81
N PHE A 166 5.46 -13.09 -9.18
CA PHE A 166 5.64 -11.85 -8.42
C PHE A 166 4.42 -10.93 -8.59
N GLN A 167 4.07 -10.20 -7.54
CA GLN A 167 2.82 -9.44 -7.47
C GLN A 167 2.87 -8.13 -8.27
N GLU A 168 3.95 -7.35 -8.13
CA GLU A 168 4.04 -6.01 -8.71
C GLU A 168 5.40 -5.75 -9.36
N PHE A 169 5.34 -5.12 -10.53
CA PHE A 169 6.52 -4.62 -11.24
C PHE A 169 6.32 -3.13 -11.53
N MET A 170 7.14 -2.33 -10.86
CA MET A 170 6.99 -0.89 -10.79
C MET A 170 8.12 -0.18 -11.53
N ILE A 171 7.82 1.01 -12.05
CA ILE A 171 8.85 1.95 -12.52
C ILE A 171 9.10 3.05 -11.51
N ALA A 172 10.35 3.48 -11.40
CA ALA A 172 10.82 4.51 -10.47
C ALA A 172 11.55 5.62 -11.24
N PRO A 173 10.84 6.67 -11.71
CA PRO A 173 11.42 7.78 -12.48
C PRO A 173 12.19 8.79 -11.60
N TYR A 174 13.25 8.34 -10.93
CA TYR A 174 14.06 9.18 -10.04
C TYR A 174 14.97 10.18 -10.77
N GLY A 175 15.17 10.02 -12.08
CA GLY A 175 15.98 10.94 -12.90
C GLY A 175 15.25 12.22 -13.30
N ALA A 176 13.94 12.31 -13.08
CA ALA A 176 13.13 13.49 -13.41
C ALA A 176 13.46 14.67 -12.48
N GLU A 177 13.38 15.90 -13.00
CA GLU A 177 13.74 17.09 -12.22
C GLU A 177 12.70 17.42 -11.13
N ASN A 178 11.46 16.96 -11.32
CA ASN A 178 10.35 17.23 -10.41
C ASN A 178 9.24 16.17 -10.55
N PHE A 179 8.33 16.12 -9.57
CA PHE A 179 7.24 15.15 -9.54
C PHE A 179 6.30 15.20 -10.77
N ARG A 180 6.08 16.39 -11.35
CA ARG A 180 5.19 16.52 -12.52
C ARG A 180 5.80 15.83 -13.73
N GLU A 181 7.11 15.99 -13.93
CA GLU A 181 7.85 15.29 -14.99
C GLU A 181 7.94 13.78 -14.71
N ALA A 182 8.20 13.39 -13.46
CA ALA A 182 8.18 11.98 -13.05
C ALA A 182 6.84 11.30 -13.39
N LEU A 183 5.72 11.99 -13.14
CA LEU A 183 4.38 11.52 -13.47
C LEU A 183 4.14 11.43 -14.99
N GLN A 184 4.66 12.40 -15.75
CA GLN A 184 4.59 12.37 -17.21
C GLN A 184 5.35 11.16 -17.78
N TRP A 185 6.60 10.95 -17.36
CA TRP A 185 7.41 9.80 -17.79
C TRP A 185 6.71 8.49 -17.48
N GLY A 186 6.14 8.35 -16.27
CA GLY A 186 5.39 7.16 -15.91
C GLY A 186 4.19 6.90 -16.83
N SER A 187 3.43 7.94 -17.17
CA SER A 187 2.29 7.84 -18.10
C SER A 187 2.72 7.46 -19.52
N GLU A 188 3.82 8.02 -20.02
CA GLU A 188 4.33 7.74 -21.36
C GLU A 188 4.85 6.30 -21.46
N ILE A 189 5.63 5.85 -20.46
CA ILE A 189 6.10 4.46 -20.35
C ILE A 189 4.92 3.49 -20.30
N TYR A 190 3.87 3.80 -19.52
CA TYR A 190 2.67 2.96 -19.42
C TYR A 190 1.98 2.78 -20.79
N HIS A 191 1.84 3.83 -21.60
CA HIS A 191 1.22 3.73 -22.93
C HIS A 191 2.14 3.08 -23.98
N VAL A 192 3.45 3.26 -23.89
CA VAL A 192 4.41 2.52 -24.70
C VAL A 192 4.33 1.03 -24.38
N LEU A 193 4.29 0.67 -23.09
CA LEU A 193 4.10 -0.70 -22.64
C LEU A 193 2.79 -1.30 -23.16
N GLN A 194 1.68 -0.56 -23.09
CA GLN A 194 0.40 -0.99 -23.65
C GLN A 194 0.54 -1.41 -25.12
N SER A 195 1.16 -0.54 -25.93
CA SER A 195 1.37 -0.77 -27.36
C SER A 195 2.29 -1.98 -27.60
N LEU A 196 3.34 -2.14 -26.77
CA LEU A 196 4.26 -3.27 -26.84
C LEU A 196 3.56 -4.60 -26.54
N LEU A 197 2.67 -4.63 -25.54
CA LEU A 197 1.88 -5.81 -25.19
C LEU A 197 0.95 -6.21 -26.34
N GLU A 198 0.22 -5.24 -26.93
CA GLU A 198 -0.66 -5.48 -28.08
C GLU A 198 0.10 -6.02 -29.29
N GLN A 199 1.27 -5.45 -29.61
CA GLN A 199 2.13 -5.92 -30.70
C GLN A 199 2.61 -7.36 -30.50
N LYS A 200 2.86 -7.76 -29.26
CA LYS A 200 3.25 -9.13 -28.89
C LYS A 200 2.05 -10.07 -28.73
N GLY A 201 0.82 -9.59 -28.92
CA GLY A 201 -0.41 -10.38 -28.75
C GLY A 201 -0.73 -10.73 -27.30
N LEU A 202 -0.22 -9.95 -26.34
CA LEU A 202 -0.47 -10.10 -24.91
C LEU A 202 -1.70 -9.29 -24.48
N SER A 203 -2.33 -9.70 -23.37
CA SER A 203 -3.48 -9.01 -22.81
C SER A 203 -3.10 -7.63 -22.25
N VAL A 204 -3.93 -6.64 -22.52
CA VAL A 204 -3.88 -5.28 -21.92
C VAL A 204 -5.01 -5.04 -20.92
N GLY A 205 -5.61 -6.13 -20.41
CA GLY A 205 -6.49 -6.04 -19.25
C GLY A 205 -5.71 -5.55 -18.02
N VAL A 206 -6.34 -4.70 -17.22
CA VAL A 206 -5.73 -4.11 -16.02
C VAL A 206 -6.18 -4.84 -14.76
N GLY A 207 -5.27 -4.94 -13.78
CA GLY A 207 -5.55 -5.45 -12.44
C GLY A 207 -6.13 -4.41 -11.49
N ASP A 208 -6.20 -4.75 -10.21
CA ASP A 208 -6.78 -3.91 -9.14
C ASP A 208 -6.09 -2.52 -9.02
N GLU A 209 -4.81 -2.45 -9.38
CA GLU A 209 -3.98 -1.24 -9.28
C GLU A 209 -3.80 -0.49 -10.61
N GLY A 210 -4.46 -0.92 -11.68
CA GLY A 210 -4.36 -0.30 -13.00
C GLY A 210 -3.18 -0.75 -13.85
N GLY A 211 -2.19 -1.47 -13.30
CA GLY A 211 -1.15 -2.13 -14.10
C GLY A 211 -1.70 -3.26 -14.99
N PHE A 212 -1.04 -3.54 -16.12
CA PHE A 212 -1.47 -4.61 -17.03
C PHE A 212 -1.23 -6.00 -16.43
N ALA A 213 -2.07 -6.98 -16.79
CA ALA A 213 -1.97 -8.37 -16.34
C ALA A 213 -1.71 -9.35 -17.52
N PRO A 214 -0.57 -9.25 -18.24
CA PRO A 214 -0.29 -10.14 -19.35
C PRO A 214 0.14 -11.53 -18.86
N ARG A 215 -0.25 -12.55 -19.62
CA ARG A 215 0.23 -13.92 -19.36
C ARG A 215 1.67 -14.07 -19.85
N VAL A 216 2.62 -14.06 -18.90
CA VAL A 216 4.05 -14.27 -19.13
C VAL A 216 4.49 -15.70 -18.77
N CYS A 217 5.68 -16.10 -19.20
CA CYS A 217 6.24 -17.45 -18.98
C CYS A 217 7.34 -17.54 -17.91
N SER A 218 7.76 -16.41 -17.34
CA SER A 218 8.74 -16.33 -16.25
C SER A 218 8.59 -15.00 -15.50
N ASN A 219 9.23 -14.88 -14.33
CA ASN A 219 9.30 -13.60 -13.62
C ASN A 219 10.31 -12.62 -14.24
N GLU A 220 11.23 -13.09 -15.09
CA GLU A 220 12.17 -12.23 -15.83
C GLU A 220 11.49 -11.46 -16.97
N GLN A 221 10.50 -12.05 -17.65
CA GLN A 221 9.86 -11.46 -18.82
C GLN A 221 9.21 -10.08 -18.57
N PRO A 222 8.53 -9.81 -17.43
CA PRO A 222 8.07 -8.46 -17.10
C PRO A 222 9.18 -7.41 -17.05
N PHE A 223 10.37 -7.73 -16.53
CA PHE A 223 11.51 -6.80 -16.51
C PHE A 223 11.96 -6.44 -17.93
N ASP A 224 12.05 -7.43 -18.84
CA ASP A 224 12.37 -7.18 -20.25
C ASP A 224 11.37 -6.24 -20.93
N LEU A 225 10.08 -6.42 -20.64
CA LEU A 225 9.01 -5.59 -21.19
C LEU A 225 9.09 -4.16 -20.67
N ILE A 226 9.38 -3.98 -19.38
CA ILE A 226 9.54 -2.66 -18.76
C ILE A 226 10.76 -1.93 -19.34
N VAL A 227 11.89 -2.62 -19.48
CA VAL A 227 13.09 -2.03 -20.11
C VAL A 227 12.79 -1.55 -21.54
N GLN A 228 12.16 -2.40 -22.36
CA GLN A 228 11.72 -2.02 -23.71
C GLN A 228 10.76 -0.83 -23.70
N ALA A 229 9.85 -0.75 -22.72
CA ALA A 229 8.91 0.36 -22.61
C ALA A 229 9.58 1.67 -22.17
N ILE A 230 10.56 1.62 -21.26
CA ILE A 230 11.38 2.78 -20.88
C ILE A 230 12.15 3.31 -22.09
N GLU A 231 12.82 2.42 -22.83
CA GLU A 231 13.55 2.78 -24.05
C GLU A 231 12.62 3.34 -25.13
N GLY A 232 11.44 2.74 -25.32
CA GLY A 232 10.44 3.20 -26.28
C GLY A 232 9.78 4.53 -25.91
N ALA A 233 9.94 5.00 -24.67
CA ALA A 233 9.58 6.35 -24.22
C ALA A 233 10.75 7.35 -24.35
N ASP A 234 11.82 6.99 -25.07
CA ASP A 234 13.04 7.78 -25.26
C ASP A 234 13.78 8.11 -23.94
N LEU A 235 13.60 7.28 -22.90
CA LEU A 235 14.27 7.38 -21.60
C LEU A 235 15.33 6.29 -21.44
N LYS A 236 16.32 6.52 -20.56
CA LYS A 236 17.40 5.55 -20.30
C LYS A 236 17.14 4.72 -19.05
N PRO A 237 16.94 3.39 -19.16
CA PRO A 237 16.86 2.51 -18.00
C PRO A 237 18.07 2.66 -17.07
N GLY A 238 17.83 2.73 -15.76
CA GLY A 238 18.84 2.88 -14.71
C GLY A 238 19.47 4.27 -14.55
N ARG A 239 19.44 5.13 -15.58
CA ARG A 239 19.87 6.53 -15.43
C ARG A 239 18.69 7.44 -15.14
N ASP A 240 17.64 7.30 -15.93
CA ASP A 240 16.46 8.16 -15.87
C ASP A 240 15.35 7.46 -15.05
N VAL A 241 15.18 6.15 -15.25
CA VAL A 241 14.12 5.35 -14.64
C VAL A 241 14.66 3.99 -14.18
N GLY A 242 14.49 3.66 -12.90
CA GLY A 242 14.75 2.32 -12.36
C GLY A 242 13.50 1.45 -12.30
N ILE A 243 13.68 0.21 -11.86
CA ILE A 243 12.59 -0.74 -11.61
C ILE A 243 12.52 -1.00 -10.11
N ALA A 244 11.31 -1.06 -9.56
CA ALA A 244 11.03 -1.58 -8.23
C ALA A 244 10.14 -2.83 -8.37
N CYS A 245 10.24 -3.76 -7.43
CA CYS A 245 9.46 -5.00 -7.49
C CYS A 245 8.98 -5.39 -6.10
N ASP A 246 7.71 -5.74 -6.00
CA ASP A 246 7.13 -6.46 -4.87
C ASP A 246 6.75 -7.87 -5.34
N PRO A 247 7.53 -8.90 -4.99
CA PRO A 247 7.13 -10.27 -5.22
C PRO A 247 5.97 -10.73 -4.33
N ALA A 248 5.75 -10.13 -3.15
CA ALA A 248 4.88 -10.63 -2.09
C ALA A 248 5.20 -12.10 -1.75
N SER A 249 6.46 -12.38 -1.38
CA SER A 249 6.99 -13.75 -1.37
C SER A 249 6.30 -14.70 -0.39
N SER A 250 5.62 -14.17 0.62
CA SER A 250 4.76 -14.92 1.52
C SER A 250 3.72 -15.77 0.77
N GLU A 251 3.16 -15.25 -0.32
CA GLU A 251 2.07 -15.86 -1.09
C GLU A 251 2.48 -17.09 -1.92
N PHE A 252 3.78 -17.26 -2.16
CA PHE A 252 4.33 -18.44 -2.83
C PHE A 252 5.37 -19.19 -2.00
N PHE A 253 5.46 -18.90 -0.70
CA PHE A 253 6.30 -19.65 0.23
C PHE A 253 5.49 -20.73 0.96
N SER A 254 5.88 -21.98 0.81
CA SER A 254 5.27 -23.09 1.55
C SER A 254 6.25 -24.24 1.70
N GLU A 255 6.13 -24.99 2.80
CA GLU A 255 6.99 -26.14 3.09
C GLU A 255 8.50 -25.79 3.09
N GLY A 256 8.85 -24.58 3.52
CA GLY A 256 10.22 -24.09 3.58
C GLY A 256 10.85 -23.72 2.23
N LYS A 257 10.05 -23.61 1.16
CA LYS A 257 10.50 -23.29 -0.20
C LYS A 257 9.62 -22.25 -0.86
N TYR A 258 10.20 -21.51 -1.80
CA TYR A 258 9.53 -20.57 -2.69
C TYR A 258 9.13 -21.29 -3.99
N HIS A 259 7.84 -21.27 -4.33
CA HIS A 259 7.27 -22.01 -5.46
C HIS A 259 7.01 -21.09 -6.65
N LEU A 260 7.95 -21.04 -7.58
CA LEU A 260 7.83 -20.26 -8.82
C LEU A 260 7.06 -21.09 -9.86
N ARG A 261 5.75 -20.87 -9.96
CA ARG A 261 4.81 -21.65 -10.77
C ARG A 261 5.02 -21.37 -12.26
N SER A 262 5.27 -20.11 -12.62
CA SER A 262 5.55 -19.71 -14.01
C SER A 262 6.77 -20.45 -14.58
N GLU A 263 7.78 -20.68 -13.74
CA GLU A 263 9.03 -21.34 -14.10
C GLU A 263 9.08 -22.85 -13.76
N LYS A 264 8.06 -23.38 -13.07
CA LYS A 264 8.02 -24.76 -12.57
C LYS A 264 9.24 -25.12 -11.69
N ARG A 265 9.63 -24.19 -10.81
CA ARG A 265 10.80 -24.32 -9.93
C ARG A 265 10.39 -24.15 -8.47
N GLN A 266 11.14 -24.81 -7.59
CA GLN A 266 11.09 -24.57 -6.16
C GLN A 266 12.48 -24.18 -5.69
N LEU A 267 12.58 -23.09 -4.95
CA LEU A 267 13.84 -22.55 -4.45
C LEU A 267 13.82 -22.58 -2.93
N ASP A 268 14.91 -23.02 -2.32
CA ASP A 268 15.14 -22.73 -0.91
C ASP A 268 15.51 -21.24 -0.73
N PRO A 269 15.53 -20.71 0.51
CA PRO A 269 15.84 -19.30 0.75
C PRO A 269 17.17 -18.83 0.14
N GLN A 270 18.21 -19.66 0.14
CA GLN A 270 19.51 -19.29 -0.42
C GLN A 270 19.45 -19.19 -1.95
N ALA A 271 18.77 -20.14 -2.60
CA ALA A 271 18.55 -20.12 -4.04
C ALA A 271 17.63 -18.95 -4.46
N MET A 272 16.68 -18.55 -3.62
CA MET A 272 15.83 -17.38 -3.87
C MET A 272 16.65 -16.07 -3.81
N VAL A 273 17.53 -15.91 -2.81
CA VAL A 273 18.45 -14.77 -2.75
C VAL A 273 19.37 -14.73 -3.97
N ALA A 274 19.88 -15.88 -4.42
CA ALA A 274 20.69 -15.96 -5.64
C ALA A 274 19.89 -15.58 -6.90
N TYR A 275 18.60 -15.93 -6.94
CA TYR A 275 17.70 -15.53 -8.02
C TYR A 275 17.55 -14.00 -8.07
N TYR A 276 17.26 -13.34 -6.95
CA TYR A 276 17.20 -11.87 -6.91
C TYR A 276 18.52 -11.20 -7.23
N THR A 277 19.65 -11.78 -6.79
CA THR A 277 20.98 -11.27 -7.12
C THR A 277 21.19 -11.22 -8.64
N LYS A 278 20.79 -12.28 -9.35
CA LYS A 278 20.82 -12.31 -10.82
C LYS A 278 19.94 -11.22 -11.43
N LEU A 279 18.74 -10.97 -10.88
CA LEU A 279 17.88 -9.89 -11.36
C LEU A 279 18.52 -8.51 -11.18
N VAL A 280 19.09 -8.23 -10.01
CA VAL A 280 19.81 -6.96 -9.75
C VAL A 280 21.03 -6.79 -10.65
N ASP A 281 21.72 -7.89 -11.00
CA ASP A 281 22.85 -7.85 -11.94
C ASP A 281 22.41 -7.60 -13.39
N SER A 282 21.17 -7.99 -13.75
CA SER A 282 20.69 -7.99 -15.14
C SER A 282 19.82 -6.78 -15.49
N TYR A 283 19.16 -6.18 -14.48
CA TYR A 283 18.18 -5.10 -14.66
C TYR A 283 18.48 -3.93 -13.74
N PRO A 284 18.02 -2.71 -14.06
CA PRO A 284 18.14 -1.54 -13.18
C PRO A 284 17.14 -1.60 -12.01
N LEU A 285 17.10 -2.73 -11.31
CA LEU A 285 16.30 -2.95 -10.11
C LEU A 285 16.93 -2.13 -8.98
N VAL A 286 16.15 -1.21 -8.41
CA VAL A 286 16.61 -0.29 -7.36
C VAL A 286 15.95 -0.56 -6.00
N LEU A 287 14.83 -1.29 -6.00
CA LEU A 287 14.08 -1.63 -4.80
C LEU A 287 13.46 -3.02 -4.93
N LEU A 288 13.60 -3.82 -3.87
CA LEU A 288 12.91 -5.10 -3.71
C LEU A 288 12.13 -5.09 -2.39
N GLU A 289 10.80 -5.10 -2.50
CA GLU A 289 9.86 -5.21 -1.38
C GLU A 289 9.53 -6.69 -1.16
N ASP A 290 9.34 -7.14 0.07
CA ASP A 290 8.91 -8.51 0.44
C ASP A 290 9.56 -9.65 -0.38
N GLY A 291 10.88 -9.51 -0.58
CA GLY A 291 11.69 -10.49 -1.29
C GLY A 291 11.74 -11.85 -0.59
N MET A 292 11.49 -11.90 0.73
CA MET A 292 11.40 -13.14 1.50
C MET A 292 10.07 -13.18 2.25
N ALA A 293 9.56 -14.38 2.55
CA ALA A 293 8.29 -14.52 3.28
C ALA A 293 8.35 -13.86 4.67
N GLU A 294 7.21 -13.38 5.19
CA GLU A 294 7.11 -12.65 6.46
C GLU A 294 7.79 -13.34 7.66
N ASN A 295 7.78 -14.68 7.69
CA ASN A 295 8.36 -15.48 8.77
C ASN A 295 9.78 -15.99 8.49
N ASP A 296 10.35 -15.75 7.30
CA ASP A 296 11.69 -16.20 6.89
C ASP A 296 12.79 -15.19 7.29
N TRP A 297 12.90 -14.90 8.58
CA TRP A 297 13.94 -14.02 9.13
C TRP A 297 15.38 -14.42 8.78
N PRO A 298 15.75 -15.72 8.75
CA PRO A 298 17.06 -16.14 8.25
C PRO A 298 17.26 -15.76 6.77
N GLY A 299 16.24 -15.96 5.93
CA GLY A 299 16.23 -15.54 4.53
C GLY A 299 16.41 -14.03 4.37
N TRP A 300 15.66 -13.22 5.13
CA TRP A 300 15.80 -11.75 5.16
C TRP A 300 17.23 -11.30 5.49
N LYS A 301 17.88 -11.95 6.47
CA LYS A 301 19.28 -11.66 6.81
C LYS A 301 20.25 -12.01 5.68
N LEU A 302 20.00 -13.10 4.95
CA LEU A 302 20.78 -13.48 3.78
C LEU A 302 20.58 -12.49 2.64
N LEU A 303 19.34 -12.10 2.37
CA LEU A 303 18.98 -11.11 1.36
C LEU A 303 19.67 -9.78 1.64
N ASN A 304 19.55 -9.26 2.87
CA ASN A 304 20.18 -8.01 3.27
C ASN A 304 21.71 -8.04 3.15
N ARG A 305 22.35 -9.16 3.53
CA ARG A 305 23.80 -9.31 3.35
C ARG A 305 24.21 -9.29 1.87
N ALA A 306 23.38 -9.87 0.99
CA ALA A 306 23.70 -9.96 -0.43
C ALA A 306 23.43 -8.66 -1.18
N LEU A 307 22.33 -7.95 -0.85
CA LEU A 307 21.76 -6.89 -1.67
C LEU A 307 21.52 -5.55 -0.95
N GLY A 308 21.58 -5.49 0.38
CA GLY A 308 21.23 -4.29 1.15
C GLY A 308 22.16 -3.09 0.92
N ASP A 309 23.39 -3.32 0.46
CA ASP A 309 24.33 -2.26 0.05
C ASP A 309 24.19 -1.87 -1.45
N ARG A 310 23.31 -2.55 -2.19
CA ARG A 310 23.15 -2.41 -3.66
C ARG A 310 21.82 -1.78 -4.06
N ILE A 311 20.75 -2.16 -3.37
CA ILE A 311 19.37 -1.74 -3.65
C ILE A 311 18.64 -1.51 -2.32
N GLU A 312 17.52 -0.79 -2.37
CA GLU A 312 16.62 -0.66 -1.22
C GLU A 312 15.86 -1.98 -1.00
N LEU A 313 15.83 -2.44 0.26
CA LEU A 313 15.03 -3.60 0.67
C LEU A 313 13.91 -3.11 1.57
N VAL A 314 12.68 -3.30 1.13
CA VAL A 314 11.48 -2.87 1.86
C VAL A 314 10.81 -4.10 2.46
N GLY A 315 10.41 -3.99 3.72
CA GLY A 315 9.56 -4.99 4.36
C GLY A 315 8.16 -4.44 4.52
N ASP A 316 7.16 -5.11 3.96
CA ASP A 316 5.74 -4.83 4.16
C ASP A 316 5.14 -5.82 5.15
N ASP A 317 4.81 -7.04 4.73
CA ASP A 317 4.22 -8.09 5.58
C ASP A 317 5.11 -8.39 6.80
N VAL A 318 6.44 -8.39 6.60
CA VAL A 318 7.40 -8.70 7.67
C VAL A 318 7.36 -7.67 8.82
N PHE A 319 6.92 -6.43 8.55
CA PHE A 319 6.85 -5.38 9.55
C PHE A 319 5.42 -4.94 9.89
N CYS A 320 4.44 -5.09 8.99
CA CYS A 320 3.05 -4.66 9.12
C CYS A 320 2.88 -3.23 9.68
N THR A 321 3.82 -2.32 9.37
CA THR A 321 3.89 -0.97 9.96
C THR A 321 3.80 -0.99 11.51
N ASN A 322 4.34 -2.03 12.16
CA ASN A 322 4.26 -2.23 13.60
C ASN A 322 5.58 -1.82 14.28
N PRO A 323 5.58 -0.73 15.08
CA PRO A 323 6.80 -0.25 15.73
C PRO A 323 7.49 -1.29 16.63
N LYS A 324 6.75 -2.28 17.15
CA LYS A 324 7.33 -3.34 17.99
C LYS A 324 8.09 -4.41 17.20
N ILE A 325 7.79 -4.57 15.91
CA ILE A 325 8.49 -5.51 15.03
C ILE A 325 9.70 -4.82 14.39
N ILE A 326 9.57 -3.53 14.08
CA ILE A 326 10.63 -2.70 13.49
C ILE A 326 11.75 -2.39 14.51
N ALA A 327 11.41 -2.16 15.78
CA ALA A 327 12.35 -1.76 16.84
C ALA A 327 13.21 -2.91 17.38
#